data_AF-A0A228K5X3-F1
#
_entry.id   AF-A0A228K5X3-F1
#
_cell.length_a   1.000
_cell.length_b   1.000
_cell.length_c   1.000
_cell.angle_alpha   90.00
_cell.angle_beta   90.00
_cell.angle_gamma   90.00
#
_symmetry.space_group_name_H-M   'P 1'
#
loop_
_entity.id
_entity.type
_entity.pdbx_description
1 polymer ?
#
loop_
_entity_poly.entity_id
_entity_poly.type
_entity_poly.pdbx_seq_one_letter_code
_entity_poly.pdbx_strand_id
1 'polypeptide(L)'
;MKDRLFAKLSGVVVACGVIAGCASQPPAPPTADVFNKSLADADAVAKAGDQDKALGLYQQLAKSDPTREEPWSRIAQIQFAQNHYGQAIVAAQEALQRDATDRQAKSVLAVAGLRIATQSLGELRQDSSLAGDAKSDAQALAKQLRDTLGESALFPPETKVVKPRQPRRVVHRPKAGAAPAAEAAATSTPTPPATPQKGGADPFGALRN
;
A
#
# COMPACT_ATOMS: atom_id res chain seq x y z
N MET A 1 22.50 -55.88 -46.33
CA MET A 1 23.08 -55.70 -47.69
C MET A 1 21.94 -55.55 -48.68
N LYS A 2 22.06 -54.52 -49.53
CA LYS A 2 21.26 -54.21 -50.73
C LYS A 2 19.83 -53.70 -50.54
N ASP A 3 19.76 -52.37 -50.47
CA ASP A 3 18.76 -51.54 -51.13
C ASP A 3 18.59 -51.89 -52.62
N ARG A 4 17.37 -51.76 -53.17
CA ARG A 4 16.96 -50.62 -54.03
C ARG A 4 15.64 -50.83 -54.79
N LEU A 5 14.75 -49.84 -54.61
CA LEU A 5 14.02 -49.07 -55.63
C LEU A 5 13.06 -49.80 -56.57
N PHE A 6 11.76 -49.52 -56.44
CA PHE A 6 10.85 -49.10 -57.54
C PHE A 6 9.61 -48.50 -56.84
N ALA A 7 9.46 -47.18 -56.79
CA ALA A 7 8.90 -46.35 -57.85
C ALA A 7 7.39 -46.05 -57.63
N LYS A 8 7.15 -44.79 -57.27
CA LYS A 8 6.05 -43.92 -57.73
C LYS A 8 4.65 -44.09 -57.10
N LEU A 9 4.09 -42.90 -56.83
CA LEU A 9 2.67 -42.50 -56.90
C LEU A 9 1.76 -42.74 -55.68
N SER A 10 1.61 -41.67 -54.89
CA SER A 10 0.37 -41.14 -54.25
C SER A 10 0.78 -40.58 -52.90
N GLY A 11 0.62 -39.31 -52.55
CA GLY A 11 -0.31 -38.30 -53.03
C GLY A 11 -0.56 -37.44 -51.79
N VAL A 12 0.22 -36.36 -51.67
CA VAL A 12 0.09 -35.36 -50.61
C VAL A 12 -1.24 -34.66 -50.79
N VAL A 13 -2.14 -34.75 -49.79
CA VAL A 13 -3.12 -33.68 -49.48
C VAL A 13 -3.32 -33.65 -47.96
N VAL A 14 -2.37 -33.04 -47.25
CA VAL A 14 -2.63 -32.45 -45.94
C VAL A 14 -3.24 -31.08 -46.24
N ALA A 15 -4.56 -31.00 -46.25
CA ALA A 15 -5.28 -29.75 -46.34
C ALA A 15 -5.18 -29.03 -44.98
N CYS A 16 -4.12 -28.25 -44.81
CA CYS A 16 -4.06 -27.21 -43.79
C CYS A 16 -5.22 -26.23 -44.02
N GLY A 17 -6.18 -26.21 -43.09
CA GLY A 17 -7.16 -25.15 -42.99
C GLY A 17 -6.45 -23.82 -42.71
N VAL A 18 -6.30 -23.00 -43.73
CA VAL A 18 -5.82 -21.62 -43.60
C VAL A 18 -7.00 -20.82 -43.06
N ILE A 19 -7.13 -20.76 -41.74
CA ILE A 19 -7.96 -19.74 -41.10
C ILE A 19 -7.23 -18.43 -41.34
N ALA A 20 -7.65 -17.70 -42.38
CA ALA A 20 -7.30 -16.31 -42.59
C ALA A 20 -7.91 -15.49 -41.44
N GLY A 21 -7.25 -15.51 -40.28
CA GLY A 21 -7.48 -14.54 -39.25
C GLY A 21 -7.07 -13.19 -39.80
N CYS A 22 -8.04 -12.29 -39.97
CA CYS A 22 -7.74 -10.87 -40.02
C CYS A 22 -7.06 -10.53 -38.68
N ALA A 23 -5.73 -10.53 -38.69
CA ALA A 23 -4.97 -9.84 -37.67
C ALA A 23 -5.32 -8.36 -37.83
N SER A 24 -6.35 -7.92 -37.11
CA SER A 24 -6.64 -6.51 -36.91
C SER A 24 -5.41 -5.93 -36.21
N GLN A 25 -4.39 -5.53 -36.97
CA GLN A 25 -3.28 -4.78 -36.43
C GLN A 25 -3.90 -3.54 -35.78
N PRO A 26 -3.57 -3.26 -34.50
CA PRO A 26 -3.99 -2.02 -33.90
C PRO A 26 -3.52 -0.87 -34.82
N PRO A 27 -4.36 0.16 -35.03
CA PRO A 27 -4.00 1.29 -35.87
C PRO A 27 -2.64 1.83 -35.43
N ALA A 28 -1.79 2.14 -36.41
CA ALA A 28 -0.45 2.66 -36.13
C ALA A 28 -0.56 3.91 -35.24
N PRO A 29 0.35 4.07 -34.26
CA PRO A 29 0.34 5.24 -33.39
C PRO A 29 0.46 6.52 -34.22
N PRO A 30 -0.12 7.65 -33.76
CA PRO A 30 -0.03 8.92 -34.45
C PRO A 30 1.42 9.34 -34.63
N THR A 31 1.70 10.12 -35.68
CA THR A 31 3.04 10.70 -35.85
C THR A 31 3.36 11.62 -34.67
N ALA A 32 4.66 11.77 -34.38
CA ALA A 32 5.11 12.61 -33.26
C ALA A 32 4.57 14.04 -33.36
N ASP A 33 4.49 14.63 -34.56
CA ASP A 33 3.96 15.98 -34.76
C ASP A 33 2.46 16.08 -34.43
N VAL A 34 1.66 15.10 -34.85
CA VAL A 34 0.22 15.06 -34.55
C VAL A 34 0.00 14.90 -33.06
N PHE A 35 0.77 14.02 -32.40
CA PHE A 35 0.73 13.82 -30.96
C PHE A 35 1.13 15.09 -30.19
N ASN A 36 2.24 15.72 -30.57
CA ASN A 36 2.72 16.93 -29.90
C ASN A 36 1.70 18.07 -30.03
N LYS A 37 1.04 18.19 -31.19
CA LYS A 37 -0.02 19.18 -31.39
C LYS A 37 -1.23 18.90 -30.51
N SER A 38 -1.74 17.68 -30.48
CA SER A 38 -2.90 17.33 -29.65
C SER A 38 -2.60 17.42 -28.15
N LEU A 39 -1.36 17.12 -27.73
CA LEU A 39 -0.91 17.35 -26.36
C LEU A 39 -0.91 18.84 -26.02
N ALA A 40 -0.42 19.70 -26.91
CA ALA A 40 -0.44 21.15 -26.71
C ALA A 40 -1.87 21.72 -26.65
N ASP A 41 -2.78 21.20 -27.49
CA ASP A 41 -4.20 21.58 -27.46
C ASP A 41 -4.85 21.16 -26.13
N ALA A 42 -4.55 19.96 -25.61
CA ALA A 42 -5.01 19.52 -24.30
C ALA A 42 -4.44 20.38 -23.15
N ASP A 43 -3.14 20.72 -23.20
CA ASP A 43 -2.49 21.62 -22.26
C ASP A 43 -3.14 23.02 -22.25
N ALA A 44 -3.57 23.52 -23.41
CA ALA A 44 -4.27 24.79 -23.51
C ALA A 44 -5.66 24.73 -22.83
N VAL A 45 -6.39 23.64 -23.01
CA VAL A 45 -7.68 23.41 -22.35
C VAL A 45 -7.51 23.32 -20.83
N ALA A 46 -6.50 22.59 -20.35
CA ALA A 46 -6.18 22.49 -18.92
C ALA A 46 -5.85 23.87 -18.32
N LYS A 47 -5.04 24.68 -19.02
CA LYS A 47 -4.68 26.04 -18.60
C LYS A 47 -5.86 27.01 -18.62
N ALA A 48 -6.84 26.79 -19.48
CA ALA A 48 -8.08 27.56 -19.52
C ALA A 48 -9.02 27.23 -18.35
N GLY A 49 -8.70 26.22 -17.53
CA GLY A 49 -9.46 25.84 -16.34
C GLY A 49 -10.45 24.71 -16.56
N ASP A 50 -10.63 24.23 -17.79
CA ASP A 50 -11.52 23.12 -18.12
C ASP A 50 -10.81 21.77 -17.91
N GLN A 51 -10.59 21.43 -16.64
CA GLN A 51 -9.82 20.25 -16.22
C GLN A 51 -10.45 18.93 -16.69
N ASP A 52 -11.78 18.83 -16.67
CA ASP A 52 -12.48 17.59 -17.03
C ASP A 52 -12.38 17.31 -18.53
N LYS A 53 -12.52 18.35 -19.37
CA LYS A 53 -12.28 18.22 -20.81
C LYS A 53 -10.82 17.89 -21.10
N ALA A 54 -9.88 18.53 -20.41
CA ALA A 54 -8.47 18.24 -20.56
C ALA A 54 -8.14 16.78 -20.20
N LEU A 55 -8.70 16.26 -19.10
CA LEU A 55 -8.58 14.84 -18.72
C LEU A 55 -9.08 13.92 -19.83
N GLY A 56 -10.24 14.22 -20.43
CA GLY A 56 -10.76 13.45 -21.57
C GLY A 56 -9.79 13.43 -22.76
N LEU A 57 -9.15 14.57 -23.07
CA LEU A 57 -8.17 14.67 -24.15
C LEU A 57 -6.88 13.89 -23.83
N TYR A 58 -6.34 14.01 -22.62
CA TYR A 58 -5.14 13.24 -22.24
C TYR A 58 -5.42 11.73 -22.21
N GLN A 59 -6.60 11.30 -21.80
CA GLN A 59 -6.98 9.88 -21.85
C GLN A 59 -7.05 9.35 -23.29
N GLN A 60 -7.55 10.16 -24.22
CA GLN A 60 -7.55 9.80 -25.65
C GLN A 60 -6.11 9.72 -26.18
N LEU A 61 -5.24 10.66 -25.80
CA LEU A 61 -3.83 10.65 -26.15
C LEU A 61 -3.13 9.40 -25.64
N ALA A 62 -3.31 9.08 -24.36
CA ALA A 62 -2.77 7.88 -23.73
C ALA A 62 -3.26 6.57 -24.37
N LYS A 63 -4.50 6.54 -24.89
CA LYS A 63 -5.03 5.40 -25.64
C LYS A 63 -4.43 5.30 -27.05
N SER A 64 -4.20 6.44 -27.71
CA SER A 64 -3.67 6.49 -29.07
C SER A 64 -2.18 6.18 -29.16
N ASP A 65 -1.40 6.58 -28.14
CA ASP A 65 0.01 6.24 -28.00
C ASP A 65 0.28 5.85 -26.53
N PRO A 66 0.15 4.55 -26.20
CA PRO A 66 0.32 4.07 -24.85
C PRO A 66 1.79 3.98 -24.43
N THR A 67 2.75 4.38 -25.26
CA THR A 67 4.18 4.32 -24.90
C THR A 67 4.71 5.62 -24.28
N ARG A 68 3.96 6.72 -24.49
CA ARG A 68 4.29 8.08 -24.05
C ARG A 68 3.91 8.35 -22.61
N GLU A 69 4.84 8.86 -21.81
CA GLU A 69 4.61 9.20 -20.41
C GLU A 69 3.83 10.50 -20.22
N GLU A 70 3.94 11.45 -21.16
CA GLU A 70 3.49 12.83 -20.97
C GLU A 70 1.99 12.92 -20.64
N PRO A 71 1.07 12.22 -21.34
CA PRO A 71 -0.36 12.26 -21.00
C PRO A 71 -0.66 11.72 -19.61
N TRP A 72 0.04 10.66 -19.17
CA TRP A 72 -0.16 10.06 -17.84
C TRP A 72 0.32 11.01 -16.74
N SER A 73 1.45 11.67 -16.96
CA SER A 73 1.98 12.69 -16.04
C SER A 73 1.01 13.86 -15.87
N ARG A 74 0.38 14.32 -16.98
CA ARG A 74 -0.65 15.38 -16.95
C ARG A 74 -1.92 14.93 -16.23
N ILE A 75 -2.42 13.73 -16.52
CA ILE A 75 -3.58 13.15 -15.82
C ILE A 75 -3.29 13.08 -14.32
N ALA A 76 -2.12 12.60 -13.91
CA ALA A 76 -1.74 12.50 -12.50
C ALA A 76 -1.76 13.86 -11.79
N GLN A 77 -1.22 14.90 -12.42
CA GLN A 77 -1.21 16.26 -11.87
C GLN A 77 -2.62 16.84 -11.71
N ILE A 78 -3.49 16.67 -12.72
CA ILE A 78 -4.86 17.18 -12.66
C ILE A 78 -5.66 16.45 -11.56
N GLN A 79 -5.59 15.12 -11.54
CA GLN A 79 -6.27 14.31 -10.53
C GLN A 79 -5.79 14.66 -9.12
N PHE A 80 -4.48 14.91 -8.96
CA PHE A 80 -3.91 15.38 -7.70
C PHE A 80 -4.47 16.74 -7.29
N ALA A 81 -4.54 17.70 -8.22
CA ALA A 81 -5.09 19.03 -7.96
C ALA A 81 -6.59 19.00 -7.60
N GLN A 82 -7.33 18.03 -8.15
CA GLN A 82 -8.74 17.78 -7.82
C GLN A 82 -8.95 16.98 -6.52
N ASN A 83 -7.88 16.65 -5.78
CA ASN A 83 -7.90 15.79 -4.58
C ASN A 83 -8.30 14.32 -4.83
N HIS A 84 -8.33 13.88 -6.08
CA HIS A 84 -8.58 12.48 -6.45
C HIS A 84 -7.30 11.64 -6.31
N TYR A 85 -6.78 11.54 -5.09
CA TYR A 85 -5.45 10.98 -4.82
C TYR A 85 -5.26 9.54 -5.32
N GLY A 86 -6.29 8.68 -5.22
CA GLY A 86 -6.20 7.31 -5.73
C GLY A 86 -6.00 7.25 -7.24
N GLN A 87 -6.75 8.06 -7.99
CA GLN A 87 -6.64 8.14 -9.46
C GLN A 87 -5.31 8.78 -9.87
N ALA A 88 -4.85 9.79 -9.11
CA ALA A 88 -3.55 10.42 -9.30
C ALA A 88 -2.39 9.41 -9.14
N ILE A 89 -2.45 8.53 -8.14
CA ILE A 89 -1.45 7.49 -7.91
C ILE A 89 -1.37 6.52 -9.09
N VAL A 90 -2.52 6.04 -9.57
CA VAL A 90 -2.55 5.11 -10.72
C VAL A 90 -1.94 5.78 -11.95
N ALA A 91 -2.34 7.01 -12.28
CA ALA A 91 -1.78 7.74 -13.41
C ALA A 91 -0.28 8.03 -13.25
N ALA A 92 0.18 8.36 -12.03
CA ALA A 92 1.60 8.56 -11.76
C ALA A 92 2.41 7.27 -11.94
N GLN A 93 1.88 6.12 -11.52
CA GLN A 93 2.52 4.82 -11.73
C GLN A 93 2.57 4.46 -13.22
N GLU A 94 1.52 4.75 -13.99
CA GLU A 94 1.53 4.59 -15.45
C GLU A 94 2.59 5.46 -16.11
N ALA A 95 2.76 6.72 -15.69
CA ALA A 95 3.85 7.58 -16.17
C ALA A 95 5.22 6.97 -15.85
N LEU A 96 5.44 6.51 -14.61
CA LEU A 96 6.71 5.93 -14.16
C LEU A 96 7.04 4.57 -14.79
N GLN A 97 6.02 3.81 -15.21
CA GLN A 97 6.22 2.58 -15.97
C GLN A 97 6.81 2.86 -17.36
N ARG A 98 6.60 4.06 -17.91
CA ARG A 98 7.10 4.49 -19.23
C ARG A 98 8.42 5.24 -19.10
N ASP A 99 8.48 6.19 -18.18
CA ASP A 99 9.71 6.89 -17.80
C ASP A 99 9.86 6.93 -16.28
N ALA A 100 10.74 6.08 -15.76
CA ALA A 100 11.08 6.01 -14.35
C ALA A 100 11.81 7.27 -13.83
N THR A 101 12.19 8.21 -14.69
CA THR A 101 12.87 9.46 -14.32
C THR A 101 11.93 10.66 -14.17
N ASP A 102 10.64 10.53 -14.51
CA ASP A 102 9.65 11.60 -14.39
C ASP A 102 9.54 12.10 -12.93
N ARG A 103 10.06 13.30 -12.70
CA ARG A 103 10.03 13.95 -11.38
C ARG A 103 8.62 14.38 -10.97
N GLN A 104 7.77 14.78 -11.92
CA GLN A 104 6.40 15.19 -11.62
C GLN A 104 5.60 13.99 -11.13
N ALA A 105 5.66 12.86 -11.84
CA ALA A 105 5.00 11.63 -11.42
C ALA A 105 5.49 11.13 -10.06
N LYS A 106 6.81 11.16 -9.79
CA LYS A 106 7.36 10.83 -8.45
C LYS A 106 6.80 11.75 -7.36
N SER A 107 6.74 13.06 -7.63
CA SER A 107 6.23 14.01 -6.65
C SER A 107 4.74 13.81 -6.35
N VAL A 108 3.92 13.57 -7.38
CA VAL A 108 2.50 13.27 -7.22
C VAL A 108 2.32 11.98 -6.45
N LEU A 109 3.02 10.91 -6.81
CA LEU A 109 2.95 9.62 -6.11
C LEU A 109 3.27 9.76 -4.62
N ALA A 110 4.37 10.45 -4.29
CA ALA A 110 4.80 10.64 -2.91
C ALA A 110 3.81 11.48 -2.11
N VAL A 111 3.37 12.63 -2.63
CA VAL A 111 2.49 13.55 -1.90
C VAL A 111 1.06 13.00 -1.83
N ALA A 112 0.54 12.39 -2.90
CA ALA A 112 -0.78 11.75 -2.89
C ALA A 112 -0.82 10.59 -1.87
N GLY A 113 0.21 9.75 -1.87
CA GLY A 113 0.33 8.65 -0.90
C GLY A 113 0.36 9.16 0.54
N LEU A 114 1.12 10.22 0.82
CA LEU A 114 1.18 10.82 2.15
C LEU A 114 -0.16 11.42 2.59
N ARG A 115 -0.88 12.08 1.68
CA ARG A 115 -2.20 12.65 1.99
C ARG A 115 -3.23 11.57 2.28
N ILE A 116 -3.27 10.49 1.49
CA ILE A 116 -4.13 9.33 1.76
C ILE A 116 -3.77 8.71 3.11
N ALA A 117 -2.48 8.46 3.37
CA ALA A 117 -2.05 7.89 4.65
C ALA A 117 -2.50 8.77 5.83
N THR A 118 -2.41 10.08 5.70
CA THR A 118 -2.87 11.03 6.72
C THR A 118 -4.39 10.97 6.93
N GLN A 119 -5.17 10.85 5.85
CA GLN A 119 -6.62 10.67 5.91
C GLN A 119 -7.00 9.36 6.62
N SER A 120 -6.39 8.24 6.22
CA SER A 120 -6.63 6.93 6.84
C SER A 120 -6.24 6.91 8.32
N LEU A 121 -5.16 7.59 8.71
CA LEU A 121 -4.80 7.74 10.12
C LEU A 121 -5.80 8.60 10.90
N GLY A 122 -6.40 9.61 10.27
CA GLY A 122 -7.47 10.41 10.86
C GLY A 122 -8.70 9.55 11.18
N GLU A 123 -9.12 8.72 10.23
CA GLU A 123 -10.23 7.77 10.40
C GLU A 123 -9.93 6.71 11.47
N LEU A 124 -8.72 6.14 11.47
CA LEU A 124 -8.28 5.18 12.48
C LEU A 124 -8.32 5.74 13.91
N ARG A 125 -8.00 7.03 14.08
CA ARG A 125 -8.08 7.69 15.40
C ARG A 125 -9.53 7.87 15.85
N GLN A 126 -10.46 8.05 14.92
CA GLN A 126 -11.88 8.19 15.22
C GLN A 126 -12.53 6.84 15.54
N ASP A 127 -12.02 5.76 14.97
CA ASP A 127 -12.51 4.41 15.20
C ASP A 127 -11.46 3.49 15.83
N SER A 128 -11.44 3.48 17.18
CA SER A 128 -10.54 2.63 17.97
C SER A 128 -10.72 1.12 17.74
N SER A 129 -11.82 0.69 17.10
CA SER A 129 -12.03 -0.72 16.77
C SER A 129 -11.18 -1.18 15.58
N LEU A 130 -10.73 -0.25 14.73
CA LEU A 130 -9.88 -0.51 13.57
C LEU A 130 -8.37 -0.58 13.92
N ALA A 131 -8.03 -0.38 15.20
CA ALA A 131 -6.66 -0.12 15.68
C ALA A 131 -5.71 -1.33 15.76
N GLY A 132 -5.99 -2.43 15.07
CA GLY A 132 -5.12 -3.62 14.99
C GLY A 132 -3.78 -3.35 14.29
N ASP A 133 -3.53 -4.05 13.18
CA ASP A 133 -2.27 -3.91 12.41
C ASP A 133 -2.04 -2.46 11.91
N ALA A 134 -3.12 -1.70 11.71
CA ALA A 134 -3.07 -0.30 11.32
C ALA A 134 -2.33 0.59 12.36
N LYS A 135 -2.32 0.20 13.64
CA LYS A 135 -1.58 0.94 14.67
C LYS A 135 -0.07 0.72 14.58
N SER A 136 0.38 -0.51 14.29
CA SER A 136 1.81 -0.77 14.06
C SER A 136 2.32 -0.05 12.81
N ASP A 137 1.53 -0.03 11.74
CA ASP A 137 1.89 0.69 10.49
C ASP A 137 1.96 2.20 10.73
N ALA A 138 1.00 2.75 11.48
CA ALA A 138 1.03 4.16 11.90
C ALA A 138 2.29 4.52 12.69
N GLN A 139 2.73 3.63 13.59
CA GLN A 139 3.96 3.82 14.37
C GLN A 139 5.22 3.75 13.50
N ALA A 140 5.28 2.82 12.56
CA ALA A 140 6.38 2.70 11.60
C ALA A 140 6.48 3.95 10.73
N LEU A 141 5.35 4.43 10.19
CA LEU A 141 5.29 5.66 9.40
C LEU A 141 5.74 6.87 10.22
N ALA A 142 5.27 7.01 11.46
CA ALA A 142 5.68 8.10 12.35
C ALA A 142 7.19 8.09 12.63
N LYS A 143 7.79 6.90 12.78
CA LYS A 143 9.24 6.76 12.96
C LYS A 143 10.00 7.20 11.70
N GLN A 144 9.60 6.71 10.52
CA GLN A 144 10.22 7.09 9.26
C GLN A 144 10.13 8.60 9.03
N LEU A 145 8.96 9.21 9.27
CA LEU A 145 8.79 10.65 9.16
C LEU A 145 9.75 11.41 10.09
N ARG A 146 9.85 11.01 11.37
CA ARG A 146 10.79 11.62 12.32
C ARG A 146 12.25 11.52 11.85
N ASP A 147 12.64 10.35 11.35
CA ASP A 147 14.00 10.11 10.85
C ASP A 147 14.29 10.99 9.61
N THR A 148 13.33 11.10 8.67
CA THR A 148 13.48 11.96 7.47
C THR A 148 13.55 13.45 7.78
N LEU A 149 12.84 13.89 8.82
CA LEU A 149 12.84 15.28 9.28
C LEU A 149 14.07 15.62 10.15
N GLY A 150 14.91 14.62 10.49
CA GLY A 150 16.03 14.80 11.42
C GLY A 150 15.58 15.12 12.85
N GLU A 151 14.31 14.84 13.17
CA GLU A 151 13.62 15.36 14.35
C GLU A 151 13.82 14.48 15.59
N SER A 152 14.59 13.39 15.46
CA SER A 152 15.14 12.59 16.57
C SER A 152 15.93 13.44 17.58
N ALA A 153 16.34 14.64 17.18
CA ALA A 153 16.99 15.64 18.04
C ALA A 153 16.04 16.66 18.69
N LEU A 154 14.84 16.90 18.14
CA LEU A 154 13.95 18.00 18.58
C LEU A 154 12.91 17.57 19.63
N PHE A 155 12.58 16.28 19.70
CA PHE A 155 11.84 15.71 20.82
C PHE A 155 12.67 14.57 21.44
N PRO A 156 13.47 14.85 22.49
CA PRO A 156 14.09 13.80 23.27
C PRO A 156 13.00 12.79 23.65
N PRO A 157 13.28 11.47 23.60
CA PRO A 157 12.32 10.51 24.13
C PRO A 157 11.98 10.98 25.52
N GLU A 158 10.68 11.18 25.83
CA GLU A 158 10.24 11.57 27.17
C GLU A 158 10.97 10.65 28.12
N THR A 159 11.98 11.22 28.78
CA THR A 159 12.80 10.48 29.69
C THR A 159 11.81 10.21 30.79
N LYS A 160 11.27 8.98 30.87
CA LYS A 160 10.46 8.57 32.01
C LYS A 160 11.32 8.92 33.21
N VAL A 161 10.99 10.03 33.86
CA VAL A 161 11.67 10.46 35.06
C VAL A 161 11.30 9.39 36.05
N VAL A 162 12.18 8.40 36.17
CA VAL A 162 12.16 7.46 37.28
C VAL A 162 12.46 8.35 38.47
N LYS A 163 11.38 8.89 39.08
CA LYS A 163 11.49 9.65 40.32
C LYS A 163 12.29 8.76 41.27
N PRO A 164 13.47 9.21 41.76
CA PRO A 164 14.25 8.38 42.66
C PRO A 164 13.34 8.03 43.83
N ARG A 165 13.16 6.72 44.05
CA ARG A 165 12.46 6.22 45.23
C ARG A 165 13.22 6.75 46.44
N GLN A 166 12.63 7.74 47.11
CA GLN A 166 13.12 8.27 48.37
C GLN A 166 13.42 7.08 49.29
N PRO A 167 14.63 6.96 49.86
CA PRO A 167 14.95 5.85 50.76
C PRO A 167 13.97 5.90 51.93
N ARG A 168 13.17 4.85 52.09
CA ARG A 168 12.34 4.68 53.29
C ARG A 168 13.29 4.66 54.48
N ARG A 169 13.23 5.71 55.31
CA ARG A 169 13.95 5.76 56.57
C ARG A 169 13.40 4.62 57.44
N VAL A 170 14.21 3.58 57.61
CA VAL A 170 13.90 2.48 58.52
C VAL A 170 13.94 3.05 59.93
N VAL A 171 12.76 3.27 60.51
CA VAL A 171 12.64 3.58 61.93
C VAL A 171 12.87 2.26 62.67
N HIS A 172 14.05 2.12 63.28
CA HIS A 172 14.31 1.03 64.23
C HIS A 172 13.38 1.21 65.43
N ARG A 173 12.32 0.41 65.48
CA ARG A 173 11.50 0.28 66.67
C ARG A 173 12.30 -0.52 67.70
N PRO A 174 12.51 -0.01 68.93
CA PRO A 174 13.22 -0.78 69.94
C PRO A 174 12.47 -2.06 70.27
N LYS A 175 13.24 -3.14 70.34
CA LYS A 175 12.84 -4.52 70.60
C LYS A 175 12.26 -4.64 72.01
N ALA A 176 10.93 -4.77 72.11
CA ALA A 176 10.28 -5.20 73.33
C ALA A 176 10.15 -6.73 73.33
N GLY A 177 10.75 -7.34 74.35
CA GLY A 177 10.40 -8.60 75.02
C GLY A 177 9.83 -9.77 74.23
N ALA A 178 10.58 -10.86 74.20
CA ALA A 178 10.13 -12.19 73.82
C ALA A 178 9.32 -12.86 74.96
N ALA A 179 8.24 -13.57 74.60
CA ALA A 179 7.66 -14.72 75.33
C ALA A 179 6.63 -15.44 74.43
N PRO A 180 6.36 -16.75 74.60
CA PRO A 180 6.46 -17.71 73.50
C PRO A 180 5.14 -18.31 72.97
N ALA A 181 5.33 -19.20 71.99
CA ALA A 181 4.40 -19.93 71.16
C ALA A 181 3.30 -20.72 71.88
N ALA A 182 2.14 -20.80 71.22
CA ALA A 182 1.19 -21.89 71.36
C ALA A 182 0.81 -22.41 69.98
N GLU A 183 1.06 -23.70 69.84
CA GLU A 183 0.81 -24.59 68.71
C GLU A 183 -0.67 -25.01 68.70
N ALA A 184 -1.34 -24.96 67.55
CA ALA A 184 -2.59 -25.69 67.33
C ALA A 184 -2.83 -25.96 65.84
N ALA A 185 -2.51 -27.19 65.47
CA ALA A 185 -3.29 -28.11 64.65
C ALA A 185 -3.65 -27.77 63.19
N ALA A 186 -3.16 -28.67 62.34
CA ALA A 186 -3.49 -28.88 60.95
C ALA A 186 -4.98 -29.16 60.69
N THR A 187 -5.44 -28.80 59.48
CA THR A 187 -6.39 -29.61 58.69
C THR A 187 -6.43 -29.17 57.22
N SER A 188 -5.97 -30.09 56.36
CA SER A 188 -6.45 -30.44 55.01
C SER A 188 -6.84 -29.37 53.97
N THR A 189 -6.05 -29.32 52.90
CA THR A 189 -6.48 -29.00 51.51
C THR A 189 -7.40 -30.09 50.94
N PRO A 190 -8.28 -29.76 49.99
CA PRO A 190 -7.99 -30.19 48.62
C PRO A 190 -8.27 -29.14 47.52
N THR A 191 -7.66 -29.44 46.37
CA THR A 191 -7.43 -28.74 45.09
C THR A 191 -8.73 -28.42 44.28
N PRO A 192 -8.67 -27.59 43.21
CA PRO A 192 -9.78 -26.86 42.59
C PRO A 192 -10.44 -27.61 41.41
N PRO A 193 -11.60 -27.14 40.90
CA PRO A 193 -12.11 -27.57 39.61
C PRO A 193 -11.75 -26.60 38.48
N ALA A 194 -11.42 -27.19 37.34
CA ALA A 194 -11.13 -26.61 36.05
C ALA A 194 -12.38 -26.08 35.31
N THR A 195 -12.12 -25.21 34.33
CA THR A 195 -13.03 -24.70 33.28
C THR A 195 -13.71 -25.80 32.45
N PRO A 196 -14.90 -25.53 31.90
CA PRO A 196 -15.03 -25.22 30.46
C PRO A 196 -15.96 -23.99 30.27
N GLN A 197 -15.92 -23.18 29.22
CA GLN A 197 -16.08 -23.57 27.83
C GLN A 197 -15.76 -22.39 26.89
N LYS A 198 -15.13 -22.80 25.79
CA LYS A 198 -14.78 -22.11 24.56
C LYS A 198 -16.04 -21.49 23.90
N GLY A 199 -16.00 -20.20 23.60
CA GLY A 199 -17.04 -19.47 22.87
C GLY A 199 -16.46 -18.32 22.06
N GLY A 200 -15.30 -18.54 21.43
CA GLY A 200 -14.78 -17.67 20.39
C GLY A 200 -15.47 -18.03 19.08
N ALA A 201 -16.53 -17.31 18.74
CA ALA A 201 -17.07 -17.33 17.39
C ALA A 201 -16.06 -16.60 16.49
N ASP A 202 -15.40 -17.33 15.60
CA ASP A 202 -14.56 -16.76 14.54
C ASP A 202 -15.44 -15.95 13.56
N PRO A 203 -15.35 -14.61 13.50
CA PRO A 203 -16.25 -13.79 12.70
C PRO A 203 -15.89 -13.76 11.19
N PHE A 204 -14.84 -14.47 10.77
CA PHE A 204 -14.34 -14.46 9.38
C PHE A 204 -14.25 -15.86 8.73
N GLY A 205 -14.87 -16.87 9.33
CA GLY A 205 -14.90 -18.23 8.77
C GLY A 205 -15.63 -18.36 7.42
N ALA A 206 -16.46 -17.38 7.05
CA ALA A 206 -17.27 -17.39 5.84
C ALA A 206 -16.55 -16.94 4.56
N LEU A 207 -15.28 -16.54 4.63
CA LEU A 207 -14.53 -16.01 3.47
C LEU A 207 -13.44 -16.95 2.95
N ARG A 208 -13.41 -18.19 3.42
CA ARG A 208 -12.56 -19.25 2.85
C ARG A 208 -13.40 -20.11 1.92
N ASN A 209 -13.53 -19.69 0.67
CA ASN A 209 -13.82 -20.52 -0.50
C ASN A 209 -13.04 -19.95 -1.68
#